data_AF-A0A9N9JLS2-F1
#
_entry.id   AF-A0A9N9JLS2-F1
#
_cell.length_a   1.000
_cell.length_b   1.000
_cell.length_c   1.000
_cell.angle_alpha   90.00
_cell.angle_beta   90.00
_cell.angle_gamma   90.00
#
_symmetry.space_group_name_H-M   'P 1'
#
loop_
_entity.id
_entity.type
_entity.pdbx_description
1 polymer ?
#
loop_
_entity_poly.entity_id
_entity_poly.type
_entity_poly.pdbx_seq_one_letter_code
_entity_poly.pdbx_strand_id
1 'polypeptide(L)'
;MDKPSLEGILTSAIVAKVFVKIFNNSKCLLTWPKLLLTDMSSEFKGSCEKLIKEHGIKIQKASSKSSMGIIERFNQTLTEKLFHIQDAQELLLPLPKRSRA
;
A
#
# COMPACT_ATOMS: atom_id res chain seq x y z
N MET A 1 -11.38 -17.58 -0.04
CA MET A 1 -10.96 -16.50 -0.95
C MET A 1 -9.48 -16.27 -0.74
N ASP A 2 -8.66 -16.74 -1.67
CA ASP A 2 -7.23 -16.44 -1.64
C ASP A 2 -7.03 -14.96 -1.92
N LYS A 3 -6.37 -14.29 -0.98
CA LYS A 3 -5.94 -12.90 -1.13
C LYS A 3 -5.04 -12.88 -2.38
N PRO A 4 -5.28 -12.03 -3.39
CA PRO A 4 -4.35 -11.93 -4.51
C PRO A 4 -2.98 -11.57 -3.95
N SER A 5 -2.04 -12.52 -3.99
CA SER A 5 -0.68 -12.27 -3.55
C SER A 5 -0.01 -11.44 -4.64
N LEU A 6 0.27 -10.17 -4.32
CA LEU A 6 1.15 -9.32 -5.12
C LEU A 6 2.63 -9.75 -5.01
N GLU A 7 2.89 -10.94 -4.47
CA GLU A 7 4.21 -11.54 -4.31
C GLU A 7 4.85 -11.68 -5.70
N GLY A 8 5.76 -10.75 -6.00
CA GLY A 8 6.46 -10.66 -7.28
C GLY A 8 6.31 -9.31 -7.99
N ILE A 9 5.24 -8.54 -7.73
CA ILE A 9 5.00 -7.23 -8.35
C ILE A 9 5.51 -6.09 -7.47
N LEU A 10 5.34 -6.20 -6.14
CA LEU A 10 5.86 -5.22 -5.19
C LEU A 10 7.27 -5.62 -4.77
N THR A 11 8.27 -4.93 -5.31
CA THR A 11 9.67 -5.06 -4.88
C THR A 11 10.09 -3.84 -4.09
N SER A 12 11.12 -4.00 -3.26
CA SER A 12 11.71 -2.88 -2.50
C SER A 12 12.12 -1.68 -3.38
N ALA A 13 12.60 -1.94 -4.60
CA ALA A 13 12.94 -0.89 -5.55
C ALA A 13 11.70 -0.14 -6.06
N ILE A 14 10.57 -0.84 -6.26
CA ILE A 14 9.31 -0.22 -6.67
C ILE A 14 8.75 0.64 -5.55
N VAL A 15 8.72 0.12 -4.32
CA VAL A 15 8.24 0.87 -3.15
C VAL A 15 9.08 2.14 -2.94
N ALA A 16 10.41 2.06 -3.06
CA ALA A 16 11.29 3.22 -3.00
C ALA A 16 10.93 4.29 -4.06
N LYS A 17 10.71 3.88 -5.31
CA LYS A 17 10.30 4.80 -6.39
C LYS A 17 8.95 5.47 -6.11
N VAL A 18 7.99 4.71 -5.55
CA VAL A 18 6.68 5.24 -5.18
C VAL A 18 6.80 6.28 -4.06
N PHE A 19 7.64 6.04 -3.05
CA PHE A 19 7.89 7.02 -1.98
C PHE A 19 8.42 8.34 -2.52
N VAL A 20 9.43 8.29 -3.40
CA VAL A 20 9.96 9.49 -4.09
C VAL A 20 8.84 10.20 -4.84
N LYS A 21 8.02 9.47 -5.59
CA LYS A 21 6.91 10.05 -6.36
C LYS A 21 5.86 10.71 -5.46
N ILE A 22 5.56 10.16 -4.28
CA ILE A 22 4.57 10.74 -3.36
C ILE A 22 5.14 11.99 -2.70
N PHE A 23 6.32 11.91 -2.11
CA PHE A 23 6.87 12.99 -1.26
C PHE A 23 7.57 14.10 -2.03
N ASN A 24 8.00 13.86 -3.28
CA ASN A 24 8.57 14.91 -4.13
C ASN A 24 7.52 15.53 -5.07
N ASN A 25 6.25 15.13 -4.97
CA ASN A 25 5.18 15.71 -5.78
C ASN A 25 4.78 17.08 -5.23
N SER A 26 5.10 18.15 -5.97
CA SER A 26 4.75 19.53 -5.62
C SER A 26 3.25 19.82 -5.51
N LYS A 27 2.40 18.96 -6.10
CA LYS A 27 0.93 19.04 -5.96
C LYS A 27 0.41 18.30 -4.73
N CYS A 28 1.24 17.48 -4.08
CA CYS A 28 0.88 16.76 -2.88
C CYS A 28 1.40 17.52 -1.65
N LEU A 29 0.56 17.72 -0.64
CA LEU A 29 0.94 18.40 0.61
C LEU A 29 1.70 17.49 1.58
N LEU A 30 2.03 16.26 1.17
CA LEU A 30 2.78 15.33 2.00
C LEU A 30 4.27 15.64 1.93
N THR A 31 4.85 15.95 3.08
CA THR A 31 6.30 16.06 3.25
C THR A 31 6.87 14.75 3.78
N TRP A 32 8.17 14.54 3.57
CA TRP A 32 8.89 13.41 4.17
C TRP A 32 8.67 13.37 5.69
N PRO A 33 8.24 12.23 6.26
CA PRO A 33 7.95 12.11 7.67
C PRO A 33 9.24 11.98 8.50
N LYS A 34 9.14 12.20 9.82
CA LYS A 34 10.26 11.95 10.76
C LYS A 34 10.41 10.47 11.12
N LEU A 35 9.31 9.73 11.06
CA LEU A 35 9.19 8.33 11.45
C LEU A 35 8.31 7.59 10.43
N LEU A 36 8.78 6.45 9.95
CA LEU A 36 8.02 5.53 9.12
C LEU A 36 7.77 4.23 9.90
N LEU A 37 6.51 3.93 10.17
CA LEU A 37 6.09 2.67 10.77
C LEU A 37 5.75 1.68 9.66
N THR A 38 6.45 0.54 9.63
CA THR A 38 6.22 -0.52 8.63
C THR A 38 6.03 -1.87 9.31
N ASP A 39 5.51 -2.85 8.57
CA ASP A 39 5.61 -4.24 8.98
C ASP A 39 7.03 -4.80 8.72
N MET A 40 7.19 -6.11 8.94
CA MET A 40 8.45 -6.83 8.74
C MET A 40 8.66 -7.34 7.30
N SER A 41 7.82 -6.92 6.35
CA SER A 41 7.86 -7.41 4.96
C SER A 41 9.18 -7.06 4.26
N SER A 42 9.50 -7.81 3.20
CA SER A 42 10.74 -7.62 2.41
C SER A 42 10.71 -6.35 1.56
N GLU A 43 9.53 -5.84 1.24
CA GLU A 43 9.31 -4.65 0.42
C GLU A 43 9.88 -3.38 1.08
N PHE A 44 9.85 -3.28 2.41
CA PHE A 44 10.42 -2.14 3.14
C PHE A 44 11.91 -2.30 3.51
N LYS A 45 12.55 -3.40 3.11
CA LYS A 45 13.99 -3.66 3.35
C LYS A 45 14.82 -3.21 2.15
N GLY A 46 16.15 -3.37 2.18
CA GLY A 46 17.01 -3.18 1.01
C GLY A 46 17.01 -1.76 0.45
N SER A 47 16.65 -1.59 -0.82
CA SER A 47 16.62 -0.29 -1.52
C SER A 47 15.68 0.72 -0.85
N CYS A 48 14.50 0.27 -0.41
CA CYS A 48 13.56 1.12 0.33
C CYS A 48 14.16 1.58 1.66
N GLU A 49 14.70 0.68 2.47
CA GLU A 49 15.33 1.04 3.74
C GLU A 49 16.49 2.04 3.55
N LYS A 50 17.28 1.88 2.48
CA LYS A 50 18.35 2.81 2.14
C LYS A 50 17.81 4.21 1.83
N LEU A 51 16.79 4.32 0.98
CA LEU A 51 16.16 5.60 0.61
C LEU A 51 15.64 6.35 1.85
N ILE A 52 14.96 5.63 2.75
CA ILE A 52 14.36 6.23 3.95
C ILE A 52 15.46 6.75 4.88
N LYS A 53 16.58 6.03 5.03
CA LYS A 53 17.75 6.50 5.80
C LYS A 53 18.44 7.70 5.16
N GLU A 54 18.57 7.75 3.83
CA GLU A 54 19.15 8.89 3.10
C GLU A 54 18.37 10.19 3.35
N HIS A 55 17.05 10.09 3.55
CA HIS A 55 16.20 11.24 3.90
C HIS A 55 16.17 11.55 5.40
N GLY A 56 16.99 10.89 6.22
CA GLY A 56 17.08 11.13 7.67
C GLY A 56 15.86 10.64 8.47
N ILE A 57 15.08 9.74 7.89
CA ILE A 57 13.83 9.24 8.47
C ILE A 57 14.11 8.02 9.32
N LYS A 58 13.52 7.96 10.52
CA LYS A 58 13.61 6.77 11.37
C LYS A 58 12.62 5.71 10.89
N ILE A 59 13.04 4.45 10.84
CA ILE A 59 12.15 3.32 10.56
C ILE A 59 11.85 2.61 11.87
N GLN A 60 10.57 2.44 12.16
CA GLN A 60 10.09 1.58 13.22
C GLN A 60 9.36 0.40 12.60
N LYS A 61 9.72 -0.81 13.01
CA LYS A 61 9.02 -2.01 12.58
C LYS A 61 7.97 -2.36 13.63
N ALA A 62 6.74 -2.55 13.18
CA ALA A 62 5.62 -2.92 14.02
C ALA A 62 5.91 -4.26 14.71
N SER A 63 5.83 -4.28 16.05
CA SER A 63 6.00 -5.48 16.86
C SER A 63 4.71 -6.28 17.02
N SER A 64 3.55 -5.66 16.78
CA SER A 64 2.23 -6.30 16.87
C SER A 64 1.25 -5.71 15.85
N LYS A 65 0.25 -6.49 15.45
CA LYS A 65 -0.84 -6.03 14.57
C LYS A 65 -1.57 -4.81 15.15
N SER A 66 -1.72 -4.73 16.46
CA SER A 66 -2.38 -3.62 17.15
C SER A 66 -1.72 -2.26 16.86
N SER A 67 -0.40 -2.23 16.63
CA SER A 67 0.30 -0.99 16.26
C SER A 67 0.01 -0.51 14.83
N MET A 68 -0.59 -1.38 13.99
CA MET A 68 -0.94 -1.10 12.60
C MET A 68 -2.45 -0.91 12.39
N GLY A 69 -3.24 -0.80 13.47
CA GLY A 69 -4.70 -0.78 13.39
C GLY A 69 -5.28 0.32 12.48
N ILE A 70 -4.63 1.49 12.38
CA ILE A 70 -5.05 2.56 11.47
C ILE A 70 -4.93 2.12 10.01
N ILE A 71 -3.77 1.54 9.64
CA ILE A 71 -3.53 1.06 8.27
C ILE A 71 -4.46 -0.11 7.94
N GLU A 72 -4.64 -1.05 8.87
CA GLU A 72 -5.55 -2.18 8.67
C GLU A 72 -7.00 -1.71 8.47
N ARG A 73 -7.50 -0.80 9.31
CA ARG A 73 -8.84 -0.22 9.16
C ARG A 73 -8.99 0.56 7.87
N PHE A 74 -7.99 1.37 7.50
CA PHE A 74 -7.99 2.11 6.25
C PHE A 74 -8.09 1.18 5.04
N ASN A 75 -7.23 0.15 5.00
CA ASN A 75 -7.22 -0.83 3.91
C ASN A 75 -8.54 -1.61 3.85
N GLN A 76 -9.12 -1.98 4.99
CA GLN A 76 -10.41 -2.65 5.06
C GLN A 76 -11.52 -1.76 4.46
N THR A 77 -11.65 -0.52 4.93
CA THR A 77 -12.68 0.41 4.43
C THR A 77 -12.49 0.74 2.95
N LEU A 78 -11.24 0.90 2.50
CA LEU A 78 -10.93 1.09 1.08
C LEU A 78 -11.39 -0.10 0.24
N THR A 79 -11.10 -1.31 0.71
CA THR A 79 -11.46 -2.56 0.04
C THR A 79 -12.97 -2.72 -0.07
N GLU A 80 -13.70 -2.49 1.02
CA GLU A 80 -15.18 -2.53 1.04
C GLU A 80 -15.78 -1.55 0.02
N LYS A 81 -15.28 -0.32 -0.03
CA LYS A 81 -15.74 0.68 -1.00
C LYS A 81 -15.41 0.30 -2.45
N LEU A 82 -14.21 -0.23 -2.70
CA LEU A 82 -13.78 -0.63 -4.04
C LEU A 82 -14.64 -1.78 -4.56
N PHE A 83 -14.95 -2.77 -3.72
CA PHE A 83 -15.82 -3.88 -4.12
C PHE A 83 -17.20 -3.39 -4.52
N HIS A 84 -17.82 -2.49 -3.74
CA HIS A 84 -19.11 -1.92 -4.12
C HIS A 84 -19.10 -1.21 -5.48
N ILE A 85 -18.02 -0.46 -5.77
CA ILE A 85 -17.88 0.23 -7.07
C ILE A 85 -17.68 -0.81 -8.20
N GLN A 86 -16.85 -1.82 -7.97
CA GLN A 86 -16.60 -2.89 -8.92
C GLN A 86 -17.89 -3.66 -9.23
N ASP A 87 -18.64 -4.07 -8.21
CA ASP A 87 -19.92 -4.77 -8.34
C ASP A 87 -20.93 -3.93 -9.14
N ALA A 88 -21.00 -2.62 -8.85
CA ALA A 88 -21.88 -1.71 -9.58
C ALA A 88 -21.51 -1.62 -11.06
N GLN A 89 -20.22 -1.53 -11.40
CA GLN A 89 -19.75 -1.54 -12.78
C GLN A 89 -20.02 -2.88 -13.46
N GLU A 90 -19.88 -3.98 -12.73
CA GLU A 90 -20.11 -5.32 -13.24
C GLU A 90 -21.58 -5.59 -13.57
N LEU A 91 -22.51 -5.04 -12.78
CA LEU A 91 -23.94 -5.11 -13.07
C LEU A 91 -24.31 -4.44 -14.41
N LEU A 92 -23.51 -3.46 -14.88
CA LEU A 92 -23.70 -2.83 -16.19
C LEU A 92 -23.21 -3.72 -17.35
N LEU A 93 -22.39 -4.75 -17.08
CA LEU A 93 -21.91 -5.67 -18.10
C LEU A 93 -22.99 -6.72 -18.44
N PRO A 94 -23.06 -7.17 -19.71
CA PRO A 94 -23.91 -8.30 -20.07
C PRO A 94 -23.42 -9.56 -19.34
N LEU A 95 -24.36 -10.42 -18.93
CA LEU A 95 -24.11 -11.65 -18.15
C LEU A 95 -22.84 -12.45 -18.55
N PRO A 96 -22.54 -12.71 -19.84
CA PRO A 96 -21.34 -13.47 -20.20
C PRO A 96 -20.00 -12.76 -19.94
N LYS A 97 -20.02 -11.44 -19.71
CA LYS A 97 -18.83 -10.62 -19.41
C LYS A 97 -18.65 -10.33 -17.92
N ARG A 98 -19.60 -10.75 -17.08
CA ARG A 98 -19.48 -10.64 -15.61
C ARG A 98 -18.50 -11.68 -15.09
N SER A 99 -17.70 -11.28 -14.11
CA SER A 99 -16.87 -12.19 -13.34
C SER A 99 -17.76 -13.21 -12.63
N ARG A 100 -17.44 -14.49 -12.79
CA ARG A 100 -18.07 -15.54 -12.00
C ARG A 100 -17.24 -15.67 -10.72
N ALA A 101 -17.74 -15.07 -9.64
CA ALA A 101 -17.18 -15.26 -8.31
C ALA A 101 -17.13 -16.76 -7.94
#